data_AF-A0AAD4Q6Z0-F1
#
_entry.id   AF-A0AAD4Q6Z0-F1
#
_cell.length_a   1.000
_cell.length_b   1.000
_cell.length_c   1.000
_cell.angle_alpha   90.00
_cell.angle_beta   90.00
_cell.angle_gamma   90.00
#
_symmetry.space_group_name_H-M   'P 1'
#
loop_
_entity.id
_entity.type
_entity.pdbx_description
1 polymer ?
#
loop_
_entity_poly.entity_id
_entity_poly.type
_entity_poly.pdbx_seq_one_letter_code
_entity_poly.pdbx_strand_id
1 'polypeptide(L)'
;IKSGKRYKITNQLAELAVDLNGNGKSVTGYNPHGGENQQWILEEQVNGQWTIQSVNTLKYCGVEKASDNGTHLVALDKPQFWDI
;
A
#
# COMPACT_ATOMS: atom_id res chain seq x y z
N ILE A 1 -12.13 9.53 -0.64
CA ILE A 1 -11.21 9.09 0.45
C ILE A 1 -11.00 10.22 1.44
N LYS A 2 -10.55 9.95 2.67
CA LYS A 2 -10.29 10.94 3.72
C LYS A 2 -8.87 10.77 4.26
N SER A 3 -8.10 11.84 4.25
CA SER A 3 -6.71 11.85 4.73
C SER A 3 -6.60 11.38 6.19
N GLY A 4 -5.54 10.62 6.48
CA GLY A 4 -5.20 10.09 7.81
C GLY A 4 -6.08 8.94 8.27
N LYS A 5 -6.87 8.32 7.39
CA LYS A 5 -7.74 7.18 7.73
C LYS A 5 -7.12 5.85 7.33
N ARG A 6 -7.50 4.81 8.09
CA ARG A 6 -7.17 3.42 7.80
C ARG A 6 -8.14 2.85 6.77
N TYR A 7 -7.59 2.16 5.79
CA TYR A 7 -8.31 1.53 4.70
C TYR A 7 -7.84 0.10 4.50
N LYS A 8 -8.76 -0.74 4.01
CA LYS A 8 -8.42 -1.97 3.30
C LYS A 8 -8.51 -1.66 1.81
N ILE A 9 -7.46 -1.98 1.06
CA ILE A 9 -7.45 -1.85 -0.41
C ILE A 9 -7.70 -3.25 -0.97
N THR A 10 -8.67 -3.39 -1.88
CA THR A 10 -9.05 -4.69 -2.45
C THR A 10 -9.03 -4.66 -3.96
N ASN A 11 -8.50 -5.72 -4.56
CA ASN A 11 -8.76 -6.00 -5.97
C ASN A 11 -10.16 -6.60 -6.08
N GLN A 12 -11.09 -5.90 -6.71
CA GLN A 12 -12.49 -6.32 -6.80
C GLN A 12 -12.68 -7.59 -7.64
N LEU A 13 -11.87 -7.81 -8.67
CA LEU A 13 -12.00 -8.96 -9.56
C LEU A 13 -11.49 -10.25 -8.90
N ALA A 14 -10.36 -10.18 -8.19
CA ALA A 14 -9.74 -11.32 -7.53
C ALA A 14 -10.27 -11.54 -6.10
N GLU A 15 -11.03 -10.60 -5.54
CA GLU A 15 -11.50 -10.60 -4.15
C GLU A 15 -10.36 -10.65 -3.10
N LEU A 16 -9.16 -10.22 -3.49
CA LEU A 16 -7.97 -10.20 -2.64
C LEU A 16 -7.73 -8.82 -2.02
N ALA A 17 -7.19 -8.79 -0.81
CA ALA A 17 -6.69 -7.58 -0.17
C ALA A 17 -5.23 -7.32 -0.57
N VAL A 18 -4.87 -6.04 -0.68
CA VAL A 18 -3.46 -5.63 -0.77
C VAL A 18 -2.78 -5.91 0.57
N ASP A 19 -1.79 -6.78 0.55
CA ASP A 19 -1.16 -7.41 1.71
C ASP A 19 0.34 -7.21 1.66
N LEU A 20 0.92 -6.66 2.74
CA LEU A 20 2.36 -6.70 2.96
C LEU A 20 2.74 -8.06 3.52
N ASN A 21 3.39 -8.88 2.69
CA ASN A 21 3.64 -10.26 3.05
C ASN A 21 4.64 -10.40 4.22
N GLY A 22 4.75 -11.61 4.77
CA GLY A 22 5.60 -11.90 5.93
C GLY A 22 7.10 -11.66 5.76
N ASN A 23 7.59 -11.38 4.54
CA ASN A 23 9.00 -11.00 4.32
C ASN A 23 9.26 -9.51 4.61
N GLY A 24 8.20 -8.71 4.86
CA GLY A 24 8.30 -7.29 5.22
C GLY A 24 8.72 -6.37 4.08
N LYS A 25 8.69 -6.87 2.83
CA LYS A 25 9.10 -6.16 1.61
C LYS A 25 8.06 -6.26 0.50
N SER A 26 7.52 -7.43 0.18
CA SER A 26 6.66 -7.58 -1.00
C SER A 26 5.20 -7.23 -0.69
N VAL A 27 4.58 -6.44 -1.56
CA VAL A 27 3.14 -6.14 -1.49
C VAL A 27 2.43 -6.97 -2.56
N THR A 28 1.50 -7.82 -2.13
CA THR A 28 0.82 -8.83 -2.97
C THR A 28 -0.68 -8.85 -2.72
N GLY A 29 -1.45 -9.55 -3.55
CA GLY A 29 -2.83 -9.89 -3.23
C GLY A 29 -2.91 -11.11 -2.31
N TYR A 30 -3.67 -11.04 -1.22
CA TYR A 30 -3.91 -12.18 -0.32
C TYR A 30 -5.36 -12.22 0.17
N ASN A 31 -5.80 -13.39 0.64
CA ASN A 31 -7.15 -13.58 1.17
C ASN A 31 -7.39 -12.58 2.32
N PRO A 32 -8.51 -11.83 2.31
CA PRO A 32 -8.80 -10.89 3.38
C PRO A 32 -8.99 -11.61 4.71
N HIS A 33 -8.17 -11.29 5.71
CA HIS A 33 -8.28 -11.80 7.08
C HIS A 33 -8.19 -10.70 8.13
N GLY A 34 -8.10 -9.43 7.72
CA GLY A 34 -8.15 -8.27 8.62
C GLY A 34 -6.87 -8.01 9.41
N GLY A 35 -5.78 -8.72 9.11
CA GLY A 35 -4.48 -8.49 9.73
C GLY A 35 -3.95 -7.08 9.45
N GLU A 36 -3.10 -6.55 10.34
CA GLU A 36 -2.55 -5.20 10.18
C GLU A 36 -1.71 -5.05 8.90
N ASN A 37 -1.17 -6.15 8.38
CA ASN A 37 -0.48 -6.21 7.10
C ASN A 37 -1.40 -6.00 5.87
N GLN A 38 -2.72 -5.96 6.07
CA GLN A 38 -3.75 -5.63 5.07
C GLN A 38 -4.42 -4.27 5.31
N GLN A 39 -3.90 -3.51 6.29
CA GLN A 39 -4.42 -2.21 6.68
C GLN A 39 -3.43 -1.12 6.31
N TRP A 40 -3.94 -0.07 5.67
CA TRP A 40 -3.14 1.00 5.09
C TRP A 40 -3.66 2.36 5.56
N ILE A 41 -2.77 3.25 6.00
CA ILE A 41 -3.08 4.66 6.25
C ILE A 41 -2.87 5.41 4.93
N LEU A 42 -3.92 6.09 4.46
CA LEU A 42 -3.83 6.96 3.28
C LEU A 42 -3.78 8.41 3.75
N GLU A 43 -2.72 9.12 3.37
CA GLU A 43 -2.49 10.51 3.76
C GLU A 43 -2.26 11.41 2.54
N GLU A 44 -3.13 12.39 2.39
CA GLU A 44 -3.02 13.46 1.38
C GLU A 44 -1.92 14.43 1.79
N GLN A 45 -1.05 14.75 0.84
CA GLN A 45 0.08 15.63 1.00
C GLN A 45 -0.28 17.03 0.49
N VAL A 46 0.53 18.05 0.83
CA VAL A 46 0.26 19.46 0.50
C VAL A 46 0.08 19.71 -1.01
N ASN A 47 0.72 18.89 -1.85
CA ASN A 47 0.63 18.98 -3.31
C ASN A 47 -0.53 18.17 -3.93
N GLY A 48 -1.43 17.61 -3.10
CA GLY A 48 -2.57 16.79 -3.54
C GLY A 48 -2.25 15.33 -3.85
N GLN A 49 -0.98 14.92 -3.75
CA GLN A 49 -0.59 13.52 -3.90
C GLN A 49 -0.84 12.75 -2.60
N TRP A 50 -0.88 11.42 -2.70
CA TRP A 50 -1.16 10.54 -1.57
C TRP A 50 0.01 9.64 -1.25
N THR A 51 0.17 9.34 0.03
CA THR A 51 1.02 8.25 0.51
C THR A 51 0.15 7.11 1.04
N ILE A 52 0.68 5.89 0.97
CA ILE A 52 0.01 4.67 1.42
C ILE A 52 0.97 3.98 2.39
N GLN A 53 0.70 4.07 3.69
CA GLN A 53 1.59 3.54 4.73
C GLN A 53 1.00 2.28 5.37
N SER A 54 1.80 1.22 5.48
CA SER A 54 1.45 -0.01 6.19
C SER A 54 1.24 0.28 7.67
N VAL A 55 0.10 -0.14 8.23
CA VAL A 55 -0.16 -0.07 9.68
C VAL A 55 0.81 -0.97 10.45
N ASN A 56 1.14 -2.14 9.91
CA ASN A 56 1.99 -3.13 10.57
C ASN A 56 3.47 -2.69 10.68
N THR A 57 4.00 -2.01 9.67
CA THR A 57 5.46 -1.78 9.56
C THR A 57 5.87 -0.31 9.43
N LEU A 58 4.91 0.61 9.28
CA LEU A 58 5.15 2.03 9.01
C LEU A 58 5.88 2.33 7.68
N LYS A 59 6.12 1.31 6.86
CA LYS A 59 6.70 1.45 5.51
C LYS A 59 5.65 1.86 4.49
N TYR A 60 6.10 2.46 3.40
CA TYR A 60 5.25 2.99 2.33
C TYR A 60 5.12 2.02 1.17
N CYS A 61 3.91 1.82 0.66
CA CYS A 61 3.68 1.08 -0.57
C CYS A 61 4.19 1.90 -1.76
N GLY A 62 5.14 1.34 -2.51
CA GLY A 62 5.87 2.03 -3.57
C GLY A 62 6.45 1.08 -4.60
N VAL A 63 7.29 1.62 -5.48
CA VAL A 63 8.10 0.86 -6.45
C VAL A 63 9.58 1.18 -6.23
N GLU A 64 10.45 0.16 -6.21
CA GLU A 64 11.89 0.33 -5.91
C GLU A 64 12.70 0.91 -7.08
N LYS A 65 12.17 0.90 -8.30
CA LYS A 65 12.86 1.29 -9.55
C LYS A 65 11.92 2.04 -10.49
N ALA A 66 12.39 2.32 -11.71
CA ALA A 66 11.58 2.90 -12.79
C ALA A 66 10.22 2.19 -12.89
N SER A 67 9.16 2.98 -12.84
CA SER A 67 7.80 2.51 -13.00
C SER A 67 7.61 2.01 -14.44
N ASP A 68 7.62 0.70 -14.62
CA ASP A 68 7.23 0.03 -15.86
C ASP A 68 6.17 -1.04 -15.56
N ASN A 69 5.43 -1.45 -16.58
CA ASN A 69 4.42 -2.50 -16.48
C ASN A 69 5.05 -3.80 -15.94
N GLY A 70 4.38 -4.40 -14.97
CA GLY A 70 4.88 -5.61 -14.29
C GLY A 70 5.85 -5.32 -13.13
N THR A 71 6.22 -4.06 -12.89
CA THR A 71 6.97 -3.72 -11.67
C THR A 71 6.12 -3.98 -10.44
N HIS A 72 6.62 -4.81 -9.52
CA HIS A 72 5.90 -5.16 -8.30
C HIS A 72 5.91 -4.01 -7.29
N LEU A 73 4.82 -3.91 -6.54
CA LEU A 73 4.75 -3.05 -5.36
C LEU A 73 5.58 -3.65 -4.22
N VAL A 74 6.26 -2.76 -3.49
CA VAL A 74 7.10 -3.10 -2.35
C VAL A 74 6.89 -2.10 -1.21
N ALA A 75 7.34 -2.49 -0.01
CA ALA A 75 7.40 -1.63 1.15
C ALA A 75 8.74 -0.87 1.18
N LEU A 76 8.67 0.46 1.11
CA LEU A 76 9.79 1.40 1.13
C LEU A 76 9.89 2.09 2.49
N ASP A 77 11.10 2.43 2.90
CA ASP A 77 11.31 3.25 4.12
C ASP A 77 10.98 4.73 3.89
N LYS A 78 10.99 5.18 2.63
CA LYS A 78 10.64 6.54 2.22
C LYS A 78 9.28 6.58 1.52
N PRO A 79 8.52 7.68 1.63
CA PRO A 79 7.25 7.83 0.94
C PRO A 79 7.39 7.72 -0.58
N GLN A 80 6.46 6.99 -1.19
CA GLN A 80 6.13 7.11 -2.61
C GLN A 80 4.85 7.94 -2.70
N PHE A 81 4.84 8.86 -3.66
CA PHE A 81 3.67 9.69 -3.94
C PHE A 81 2.86 9.11 -5.09
N TRP A 82 1.55 9.10 -4.92
CA TRP A 82 0.58 8.52 -5.85
C TRP A 82 -0.51 9.53 -6.18
N ASP A 83 -1.01 9.46 -7.40
CA ASP A 83 -2.30 10.07 -7.78
C ASP A 83 -3.40 9.02 -7.52
N ILE A 84 -4.43 9.38 -6.75
CA ILE A 84 -5.52 8.49 -6.31
C ILE A 84 -6.88 9.12 -6.59
#